data_AF-A0A0K2TS66-F1
#
_entry.id   AF-A0A0K2TS66-F1
#
_cell.length_a   1.000
_cell.length_b   1.000
_cell.length_c   1.000
_cell.angle_alpha   90.00
_cell.angle_beta   90.00
_cell.angle_gamma   90.00
#
_symmetry.space_group_name_H-M   'P 1'
#
loop_
_entity.id
_entity.type
_entity.pdbx_description
1 polymer ?
#
loop_
_entity_poly.entity_id
_entity_poly.type
_entity_poly.pdbx_seq_one_letter_code
_entity_poly.pdbx_strand_id
1 'polypeptide(L)'
;MPCCSAYKCHYKSGDKKSSGNLSFHRFPKDKDLKREWIRNTGRANFQPSESAILCSCHFEDDCFKTPRTERPRLKDDAIPTIFKEIPEHLQKEIKLKSFRRSASKLRSDDWEKKIAKKKCDRLKEKKRQQKLLLKLQKNVFLDHCYSFGDVQTLERKFMENTERLETLQKKLKIQLARNCQFKKDVNFMKEVIDDLREQKFVKKGDTEILQDFNGIAIPDLLFRRNKTNQLLNKHNREAYSPEIRKFAETLSSISMKAYEYVRKTFNFALPCPTTLRNWHSTTDGAP
;
A
#
# COMPACT_ATOMS: atom_id res chain seq x y z
N MET A 1 7.26 -4.91 44.28
CA MET A 1 7.78 -5.11 42.91
C MET A 1 6.61 -5.19 41.94
N PRO A 2 6.60 -4.38 40.86
CA PRO A 2 5.49 -4.36 39.92
C PRO A 2 5.36 -5.67 39.13
N CYS A 3 4.12 -6.09 38.84
CA CYS A 3 3.80 -7.27 38.03
C CYS A 3 3.43 -6.87 36.60
N CYS A 4 3.56 -7.82 35.67
CA CYS A 4 3.10 -7.62 34.30
C CYS A 4 1.59 -7.33 34.27
N SER A 5 1.22 -6.26 33.57
CA SER A 5 -0.16 -5.76 33.47
C SER A 5 -1.00 -6.53 32.44
N ALA A 6 -0.40 -7.45 31.68
CA ALA A 6 -1.13 -8.29 30.73
C ALA A 6 -2.13 -9.22 31.44
N TYR A 7 -3.21 -9.57 30.74
CA TYR A 7 -4.17 -10.57 31.21
C TYR A 7 -3.49 -11.93 31.37
N LYS A 8 -3.73 -12.61 32.52
CA LYS A 8 -3.14 -13.91 32.90
C LYS A 8 -1.61 -13.99 32.83
N CYS A 9 -0.92 -12.87 33.02
CA CYS A 9 0.54 -12.84 33.10
C CYS A 9 1.00 -12.67 34.55
N HIS A 10 1.78 -13.62 35.06
CA HIS A 10 2.18 -13.66 36.47
C HIS A 10 3.65 -13.25 36.71
N TYR A 11 4.36 -12.81 35.67
CA TYR A 11 5.75 -12.36 35.78
C TYR A 11 5.87 -11.07 36.59
N LYS A 12 6.87 -11.01 37.48
CA LYS A 12 7.15 -9.86 38.37
C LYS A 12 8.55 -9.31 38.14
N SER A 13 8.67 -7.99 38.11
CA SER A 13 9.95 -7.30 37.94
C SER A 13 10.84 -7.50 39.17
N GLY A 14 11.89 -8.32 39.04
CA GLY A 14 12.92 -8.56 40.07
C GLY A 14 12.88 -9.94 40.74
N ASP A 15 11.94 -10.81 40.36
CA ASP A 15 11.88 -12.18 40.88
C ASP A 15 12.73 -13.11 40.01
N LYS A 16 13.96 -13.43 40.43
CA LYS A 16 14.91 -14.24 39.65
C LYS A 16 14.37 -15.64 39.31
N LYS A 17 13.44 -16.19 40.10
CA LYS A 17 12.85 -17.53 39.87
C LYS A 17 11.77 -17.54 38.80
N SER A 18 11.05 -16.42 38.64
CA SER A 18 9.95 -16.28 37.68
C SER A 18 10.34 -15.50 36.41
N SER A 19 11.27 -14.54 36.50
CA SER A 19 11.54 -13.56 35.42
C SER A 19 12.82 -13.82 34.62
N GLY A 20 13.22 -15.09 34.46
CA GLY A 20 14.44 -15.47 33.73
C GLY A 20 14.60 -14.67 32.42
N ASN A 21 15.71 -13.93 32.29
CA ASN A 21 16.04 -13.00 31.19
C ASN A 21 14.88 -12.15 30.63
N LEU A 22 13.81 -11.92 31.38
CA LEU A 22 12.67 -11.11 30.93
C LEU A 22 12.92 -9.65 31.29
N SER A 23 12.84 -8.77 30.29
CA SER A 23 12.83 -7.34 30.51
C SER A 23 11.41 -6.83 30.71
N PHE A 24 11.30 -5.75 31.47
CA PHE A 24 10.03 -5.11 31.76
C PHE A 24 10.01 -3.69 31.19
N HIS A 25 8.92 -3.35 30.53
CA HIS A 25 8.75 -2.10 29.79
C HIS A 25 7.56 -1.32 30.34
N ARG A 26 7.78 -0.03 30.63
CA ARG A 26 6.72 0.89 31.03
C ARG A 26 5.88 1.29 29.82
N PHE A 27 4.64 1.70 30.09
CA PHE A 27 3.77 2.25 29.04
C PHE A 27 4.39 3.51 28.42
N PRO A 28 4.26 3.69 27.09
CA PRO A 28 4.71 4.89 26.40
C PRO A 28 4.05 6.17 26.92
N LYS A 29 4.73 7.30 26.74
CA LYS A 29 4.16 8.64 27.00
C LYS A 29 3.19 9.06 25.91
N ASP A 30 3.41 8.62 24.68
CA ASP A 30 2.56 8.91 23.52
C ASP A 30 1.15 8.35 23.72
N LYS A 31 0.15 9.22 23.63
CA LYS A 31 -1.24 8.89 23.94
C LYS A 31 -1.77 7.77 23.04
N ASP A 32 -1.42 7.77 21.76
CA ASP A 32 -1.92 6.80 20.78
C ASP A 32 -1.26 5.42 20.96
N LEU A 33 0.05 5.40 21.15
CA LEU A 33 0.77 4.15 21.40
C LEU A 33 0.36 3.54 22.76
N LYS A 34 0.17 4.39 23.78
CA LYS A 34 -0.37 3.98 25.08
C LYS A 34 -1.76 3.36 24.94
N ARG A 35 -2.64 3.96 24.12
CA ARG A 35 -3.98 3.42 23.81
C ARG A 35 -3.92 2.05 23.15
N GLU A 36 -2.99 1.86 22.21
CA GLU A 36 -2.76 0.58 21.54
C GLU A 36 -2.28 -0.50 22.51
N TRP A 37 -1.35 -0.16 23.40
CA TRP A 37 -0.89 -1.07 24.44
C TRP A 37 -2.02 -1.47 25.39
N ILE A 38 -2.84 -0.50 25.85
CA ILE A 38 -4.01 -0.78 26.70
C ILE A 38 -4.97 -1.74 26.00
N ARG A 39 -5.28 -1.49 24.73
CA ARG A 39 -6.18 -2.35 23.95
C ARG A 39 -5.67 -3.79 23.89
N ASN A 40 -4.37 -3.97 23.66
CA ASN A 40 -3.79 -5.29 23.49
C ASN A 40 -3.57 -6.03 24.83
N THR A 41 -3.50 -5.32 25.96
CA THR A 41 -3.34 -5.96 27.29
C THR A 41 -4.47 -6.93 27.67
N GLY A 42 -5.61 -6.87 26.98
CA GLY A 42 -6.69 -7.85 27.11
C GLY A 42 -7.50 -7.73 28.41
N ARG A 43 -7.42 -6.59 29.10
CA ARG A 43 -8.22 -6.28 30.28
C ARG A 43 -9.27 -5.21 29.94
N ALA A 44 -10.54 -5.52 30.17
CA ALA A 44 -11.62 -4.55 30.00
C ALA A 44 -11.45 -3.39 31.00
N ASN A 45 -11.64 -2.15 30.55
CA ASN A 45 -11.57 -0.92 31.36
C ASN A 45 -10.25 -0.72 32.12
N PHE A 46 -9.13 -1.27 31.62
CA PHE A 46 -7.85 -1.13 32.27
C PHE A 46 -7.26 0.27 32.08
N GLN A 47 -7.02 0.96 33.20
CA GLN A 47 -6.29 2.22 33.23
C GLN A 47 -4.88 1.97 33.78
N PRO A 48 -3.82 2.13 32.97
CA PRO A 48 -2.46 1.88 33.43
C PRO A 48 -2.02 2.97 34.41
N SER A 49 -1.73 2.56 35.64
CA SER A 49 -1.00 3.37 36.62
C SER A 49 0.43 3.67 36.14
N GLU A 50 1.11 4.65 36.74
CA GLU A 50 2.52 4.97 36.47
C GLU A 50 3.47 3.78 36.74
N SER A 51 3.03 2.84 37.59
CA SER A 51 3.73 1.59 37.89
C SER A 51 3.39 0.44 36.94
N ALA A 52 2.48 0.63 35.97
CA ALA A 52 2.08 -0.40 35.03
C ALA A 52 3.22 -0.73 34.04
N ILE A 53 3.47 -2.03 33.86
CA ILE A 53 4.55 -2.55 33.02
C ILE A 53 4.12 -3.81 32.27
N LEU A 54 4.77 -4.10 31.14
CA LEU A 54 4.63 -5.33 30.37
C LEU A 54 5.98 -6.06 30.25
N CYS A 55 5.98 -7.40 30.28
CA CYS A 55 7.21 -8.17 29.99
C CYS A 55 7.50 -8.26 28.48
N SER A 56 8.77 -8.48 28.14
CA SER A 56 9.24 -8.72 26.76
C SER A 56 8.52 -9.86 26.05
N CYS A 57 8.02 -10.83 26.82
CA CYS A 57 7.16 -11.94 26.40
C CYS A 57 5.95 -11.54 25.51
N HIS A 58 5.49 -10.29 25.59
CA HIS A 58 4.32 -9.77 24.86
C HIS A 58 4.68 -9.02 23.57
N PHE A 59 5.97 -8.87 23.28
CA PHE A 59 6.49 -8.18 22.12
C PHE A 59 7.17 -9.18 21.18
N GLU A 60 7.03 -8.95 19.88
CA GLU A 60 7.80 -9.69 18.87
C GLU A 60 9.28 -9.27 18.92
N ASP A 61 10.18 -10.18 18.54
CA ASP A 61 11.64 -9.93 18.56
C ASP A 61 12.04 -8.71 17.70
N ASP A 62 11.26 -8.42 16.66
CA ASP A 62 11.47 -7.28 15.76
C ASP A 62 11.13 -5.92 16.41
N CYS A 63 10.41 -5.90 17.53
CA CYS A 63 10.07 -4.68 18.27
C CYS A 63 11.24 -4.16 19.13
N PHE A 64 12.34 -4.90 19.25
CA PHE A 64 13.51 -4.51 20.02
C PHE A 64 14.58 -3.83 19.14
N LYS A 65 15.20 -2.75 19.64
CA LYS A 65 16.28 -2.03 18.94
C LYS A 65 17.53 -2.93 18.80
N THR A 66 17.81 -3.72 19.82
CA THR A 66 18.89 -4.71 19.85
C THR A 66 18.36 -6.01 20.42
N PRO A 67 18.03 -7.01 19.58
CA PRO A 67 17.63 -8.31 20.10
C PRO A 67 18.84 -8.96 20.79
N ARG A 68 18.62 -9.68 21.90
CA ARG A 68 19.61 -10.50 22.66
C ARG A 68 20.61 -9.78 23.58
N THR A 69 20.29 -8.59 24.08
CA THR A 69 21.02 -8.00 25.22
C THR A 69 20.36 -8.36 26.55
N GLU A 70 21.07 -8.28 27.68
CA GLU A 70 20.50 -8.47 29.03
C GLU A 70 19.38 -7.47 29.38
N ARG A 71 19.31 -6.34 28.67
CA ARG A 71 18.27 -5.31 28.83
C ARG A 71 17.82 -4.76 27.47
N PRO A 72 17.08 -5.54 26.67
CA PRO A 72 16.66 -5.11 25.34
C PRO A 72 15.72 -3.91 25.46
N ARG A 73 15.92 -2.88 24.64
CA ARG A 73 15.06 -1.68 24.61
C ARG A 73 14.08 -1.79 23.45
N LEU A 74 12.82 -1.43 23.69
CA LEU A 74 11.80 -1.36 22.65
C LEU A 74 12.08 -0.20 21.69
N LYS A 75 11.67 -0.37 20.44
CA LYS A 75 11.55 0.72 19.46
C LYS A 75 10.45 1.68 19.88
N ASP A 76 10.52 2.90 19.39
CA ASP A 76 9.60 3.96 19.78
C ASP A 76 8.19 3.72 19.21
N ASP A 77 8.05 2.83 18.22
CA ASP A 77 6.81 2.37 17.58
C ASP A 77 6.41 0.93 17.98
N ALA A 78 7.04 0.35 19.00
CA ALA A 78 6.78 -1.03 19.41
C ALA A 78 5.37 -1.20 20.00
N ILE A 79 4.66 -2.25 19.56
CA ILE A 79 3.32 -2.61 20.03
C ILE A 79 3.34 -4.04 20.55
N PRO A 80 2.79 -4.33 21.74
CA PRO A 80 2.68 -5.70 22.21
C PRO A 80 1.58 -6.40 21.41
N THR A 81 1.93 -7.48 20.70
CA THR A 81 1.03 -8.24 19.84
C THR A 81 0.83 -9.69 20.33
N ILE A 82 1.67 -10.17 21.24
CA ILE A 82 1.68 -11.55 21.71
C ILE A 82 0.87 -11.69 23.00
N PHE A 83 -0.44 -11.95 22.86
CA PHE A 83 -1.34 -12.28 23.98
C PHE A 83 -2.02 -13.61 23.69
N LYS A 84 -1.74 -14.62 24.51
CA LYS A 84 -2.15 -16.01 24.23
C LYS A 84 -3.65 -16.27 24.44
N GLU A 85 -4.36 -15.44 25.22
CA GLU A 85 -5.80 -15.63 25.51
C GLU A 85 -6.49 -14.28 25.80
N ILE A 86 -7.04 -13.63 24.77
CA ILE A 86 -7.89 -12.43 24.93
C ILE A 86 -9.35 -12.91 25.10
N PRO A 87 -10.10 -12.49 26.14
CA PRO A 87 -11.52 -12.82 26.31
C PRO A 87 -12.33 -12.53 25.04
N GLU A 88 -13.22 -13.45 24.65
CA GLU A 88 -13.94 -13.40 23.36
C GLU A 88 -14.75 -12.11 23.14
N HIS A 89 -15.19 -11.47 24.22
CA HIS A 89 -15.89 -10.18 24.19
C HIS A 89 -15.00 -8.99 23.78
N LEU A 90 -13.67 -9.07 23.96
CA LEU A 90 -12.70 -8.03 23.58
C LEU A 90 -12.11 -8.24 22.18
N GLN A 91 -12.36 -9.41 21.56
CA GLN A 91 -11.86 -9.72 20.21
C GLN A 91 -12.64 -9.00 19.09
N LYS A 92 -13.78 -8.37 19.40
CA LYS A 92 -14.74 -7.87 18.39
C LYS A 92 -14.31 -6.57 17.67
N GLU A 93 -13.43 -5.75 18.22
CA GLU A 93 -12.90 -4.56 17.51
C GLU A 93 -11.66 -4.86 16.64
N ILE A 94 -10.98 -5.98 16.88
CA ILE A 94 -9.78 -6.38 16.11
C ILE A 94 -10.18 -6.99 14.74
N LYS A 95 -11.45 -7.37 14.56
CA LYS A 95 -11.92 -8.09 13.35
C LYS A 95 -11.94 -7.22 12.08
N LEU A 96 -12.04 -5.89 12.16
CA LEU A 96 -12.04 -5.01 10.97
C LEU A 96 -10.65 -4.82 10.34
N LYS A 97 -9.55 -5.10 11.07
CA LYS A 97 -8.19 -5.12 10.51
C LYS A 97 -7.73 -6.53 10.08
N SER A 98 -8.56 -7.56 10.27
CA SER A 98 -8.27 -8.94 9.84
C SER A 98 -8.79 -9.25 8.42
N PHE A 99 -8.32 -8.50 7.42
CA PHE A 99 -8.50 -8.82 5.99
C PHE A 99 -7.89 -10.19 5.59
N ARG A 100 -7.35 -10.97 6.54
CA ARG A 100 -6.86 -12.34 6.30
C ARG A 100 -7.91 -13.45 6.49
N ARG A 101 -9.13 -13.16 6.95
CA ARG A 101 -10.13 -14.22 7.26
C ARG A 101 -11.08 -14.61 6.11
N SER A 102 -10.95 -14.04 4.91
CA SER A 102 -11.62 -14.58 3.72
C SER A 102 -10.89 -15.76 3.06
N ALA A 103 -9.68 -16.11 3.54
CA ALA A 103 -8.90 -17.22 2.97
C ALA A 103 -9.27 -18.61 3.52
N SER A 104 -10.04 -18.70 4.61
CA SER A 104 -10.37 -20.00 5.23
C SER A 104 -11.61 -20.67 4.61
N LYS A 105 -12.46 -19.95 3.88
CA LYS A 105 -13.67 -20.53 3.26
C LYS A 105 -13.46 -21.09 1.84
N LEU A 106 -12.25 -20.92 1.29
CA LEU A 106 -11.79 -21.50 0.02
C LEU A 106 -10.71 -22.58 0.22
N ARG A 107 -10.52 -23.09 1.44
CA ARG A 107 -9.68 -24.26 1.66
C ARG A 107 -10.44 -25.55 1.36
N SER A 108 -10.71 -25.82 0.08
CA SER A 108 -11.04 -27.18 -0.38
C SER A 108 -9.81 -28.09 -0.20
N ASP A 109 -9.92 -29.30 0.35
CA ASP A 109 -8.79 -30.25 0.41
C ASP A 109 -8.05 -30.45 -0.93
N ASP A 110 -8.71 -30.08 -2.04
CA ASP A 110 -8.18 -30.03 -3.39
C ASP A 110 -7.08 -28.95 -3.61
N TRP A 111 -7.13 -27.77 -2.97
CA TRP A 111 -6.07 -26.74 -3.18
C TRP A 111 -4.76 -27.09 -2.45
N GLU A 112 -4.82 -27.70 -1.26
CA GLU A 112 -3.62 -28.19 -0.55
C GLU A 112 -2.99 -29.36 -1.31
N LYS A 113 -3.81 -30.30 -1.80
CA LYS A 113 -3.36 -31.39 -2.68
C LYS A 113 -2.77 -30.84 -3.99
N LYS A 114 -3.35 -29.79 -4.59
CA LYS A 114 -2.80 -29.12 -5.79
C LYS A 114 -1.47 -28.40 -5.51
N ILE A 115 -1.31 -27.75 -4.36
CA ILE A 115 -0.04 -27.13 -3.96
C ILE A 115 1.01 -28.20 -3.66
N ALA A 116 0.65 -29.26 -2.94
CA ALA A 116 1.54 -30.38 -2.65
C ALA A 116 1.97 -31.09 -3.95
N LYS A 117 1.04 -31.30 -4.89
CA LYS A 117 1.31 -31.85 -6.23
C LYS A 117 2.22 -30.92 -7.04
N LYS A 118 1.91 -29.62 -7.13
CA LYS A 118 2.80 -28.62 -7.78
C LYS A 118 4.19 -28.57 -7.15
N LYS A 119 4.30 -28.72 -5.83
CA LYS A 119 5.58 -28.75 -5.12
C LYS A 119 6.35 -30.04 -5.43
N CYS A 120 5.68 -31.18 -5.43
CA CYS A 120 6.23 -32.49 -5.82
C CYS A 120 6.69 -32.51 -7.29
N ASP A 121 5.87 -32.00 -8.21
CA ASP A 121 6.19 -31.91 -9.64
C ASP A 121 7.36 -30.96 -9.90
N ARG A 122 7.43 -29.82 -9.19
CA ARG A 122 8.57 -28.90 -9.25
C ARG A 122 9.85 -29.52 -8.68
N LEU A 123 9.75 -30.36 -7.65
CA LEU A 123 10.88 -31.12 -7.09
C LEU A 123 11.34 -32.23 -8.06
N LYS A 124 10.41 -32.94 -8.70
CA LYS A 124 10.71 -33.93 -9.74
C LYS A 124 11.35 -33.27 -10.97
N GLU A 125 10.85 -32.11 -11.37
CA GLU A 125 11.41 -31.33 -12.48
C GLU A 125 12.79 -30.79 -12.12
N LYS A 126 13.00 -30.25 -10.90
CA LYS A 126 14.35 -29.89 -10.43
C LYS A 126 15.30 -31.07 -10.41
N LYS A 127 14.87 -32.25 -9.95
CA LYS A 127 15.70 -33.47 -9.98
C LYS A 127 16.01 -33.92 -11.41
N ARG A 128 15.03 -33.83 -12.33
CA ARG A 128 15.23 -34.09 -13.77
C ARG A 128 16.21 -33.10 -14.38
N GLN A 129 16.01 -31.80 -14.14
CA GLN A 129 16.91 -30.74 -14.59
C GLN A 129 18.29 -30.89 -14.00
N GLN A 130 18.43 -31.27 -12.73
CA GLN A 130 19.73 -31.52 -12.09
C GLN A 130 20.40 -32.77 -12.66
N LYS A 131 19.64 -33.83 -12.96
CA LYS A 131 20.15 -35.02 -13.65
C LYS A 131 20.54 -34.70 -15.10
N LEU A 132 19.78 -33.85 -15.79
CA LEU A 132 20.08 -33.36 -17.14
C LEU A 132 21.31 -32.46 -17.12
N LEU A 133 21.44 -31.57 -16.13
CA LEU A 133 22.62 -30.74 -15.88
C LEU A 133 23.84 -31.61 -15.60
N LEU A 134 23.72 -32.66 -14.80
CA LEU A 134 24.82 -33.60 -14.56
C LEU A 134 25.21 -34.39 -15.82
N LYS A 135 24.22 -34.73 -16.67
CA LYS A 135 24.43 -35.42 -17.94
C LYS A 135 25.06 -34.49 -18.99
N LEU A 136 24.61 -33.24 -19.04
CA LEU A 136 25.19 -32.17 -19.85
C LEU A 136 26.58 -31.82 -19.34
N GLN A 137 26.82 -31.73 -18.04
CA GLN A 137 28.13 -31.46 -17.47
C GLN A 137 29.15 -32.59 -17.75
N LYS A 138 28.68 -33.84 -17.83
CA LYS A 138 29.49 -34.97 -18.31
C LYS A 138 29.78 -34.92 -19.83
N ASN A 139 28.86 -34.39 -20.64
CA ASN A 139 29.04 -34.24 -22.09
C ASN A 139 29.80 -32.95 -22.48
N VAL A 140 29.66 -31.88 -21.69
CA VAL A 140 30.35 -30.59 -21.86
C VAL A 140 31.84 -30.72 -21.57
N PHE A 141 32.23 -31.66 -20.70
CA PHE A 141 33.64 -31.99 -20.49
C PHE A 141 34.29 -32.71 -21.67
N LEU A 142 33.51 -33.25 -22.63
CA LEU A 142 34.05 -33.99 -23.77
C LEU A 142 34.09 -33.20 -25.09
N ASP A 143 33.19 -32.23 -25.33
CA ASP A 143 33.05 -31.65 -26.68
C ASP A 143 33.15 -30.12 -26.81
N HIS A 144 33.31 -29.33 -25.75
CA HIS A 144 33.19 -27.86 -25.86
C HIS A 144 34.34 -27.04 -25.23
N CYS A 145 35.59 -27.47 -25.41
CA CYS A 145 36.76 -26.64 -25.09
C CYS A 145 37.03 -25.50 -26.10
N TYR A 146 36.25 -25.40 -27.20
CA TYR A 146 36.50 -24.41 -28.25
C TYR A 146 35.35 -23.40 -28.48
N SER A 147 34.23 -23.49 -27.74
CA SER A 147 33.06 -22.61 -27.95
C SER A 147 32.83 -21.57 -26.86
N PHE A 148 33.58 -21.63 -25.74
CA PHE A 148 33.52 -20.59 -24.73
C PHE A 148 34.62 -19.56 -25.01
N GLY A 149 34.23 -18.31 -25.24
CA GLY A 149 35.18 -17.20 -25.16
C GLY A 149 35.89 -17.24 -23.80
N ASP A 150 37.15 -16.81 -23.78
CA ASP A 150 38.07 -16.80 -22.64
C ASP A 150 37.39 -16.86 -21.27
N VAL A 151 37.71 -17.90 -20.49
CA VAL A 151 37.12 -18.20 -19.17
C VAL A 151 37.17 -16.97 -18.25
N GLN A 152 38.24 -16.18 -18.34
CA GLN A 152 38.40 -14.95 -17.55
C GLN A 152 37.34 -13.89 -17.91
N THR A 153 36.92 -13.84 -19.18
CA THR A 153 35.85 -12.96 -19.65
C THR A 153 34.48 -13.38 -19.09
N LEU A 154 34.24 -14.67 -18.91
CA LEU A 154 33.00 -15.16 -18.30
C LEU A 154 32.96 -14.90 -16.79
N GLU A 155 34.08 -15.13 -16.10
CA GLU A 155 34.24 -14.83 -14.67
C GLU A 155 34.03 -13.33 -14.39
N ARG A 156 34.62 -12.47 -15.23
CA ARG A 156 34.39 -11.02 -15.15
C ARG A 156 32.93 -10.63 -15.31
N LYS A 157 32.23 -11.20 -16.31
CA LYS A 157 30.78 -10.95 -16.50
C LYS A 157 29.93 -11.47 -15.35
N PHE A 158 30.31 -12.58 -14.73
CA PHE A 158 29.63 -13.10 -13.55
C PHE A 158 29.79 -12.13 -12.38
N MET A 159 31.00 -11.65 -12.13
CA MET A 159 31.29 -10.66 -11.08
C MET A 159 30.61 -9.31 -11.32
N GLU A 160 30.58 -8.81 -12.56
CA GLU A 160 29.84 -7.59 -12.92
C GLU A 160 28.33 -7.75 -12.65
N ASN A 161 27.76 -8.91 -12.96
CA ASN A 161 26.34 -9.17 -12.74
C ASN A 161 26.00 -9.35 -11.25
N THR A 162 26.89 -9.93 -10.45
CA THR A 162 26.68 -10.06 -9.00
C THR A 162 26.72 -8.68 -8.35
N GLU A 163 27.68 -7.83 -8.71
CA GLU A 163 27.74 -6.43 -8.26
C GLU A 163 26.50 -5.64 -8.71
N ARG A 164 26.05 -5.84 -9.95
CA ARG A 164 24.81 -5.24 -10.45
C ARG A 164 23.59 -5.69 -9.66
N LEU A 165 23.51 -6.95 -9.24
CA LEU A 165 22.42 -7.44 -8.39
C LEU A 165 22.44 -6.78 -7.02
N GLU A 166 23.61 -6.67 -6.39
CA GLU A 166 23.75 -6.01 -5.08
C GLU A 166 23.36 -4.52 -5.15
N THR A 167 23.80 -3.81 -6.19
CA THR A 167 23.44 -2.40 -6.38
C THR A 167 21.93 -2.22 -6.61
N LEU A 168 21.30 -3.11 -7.38
CA LEU A 168 19.85 -3.09 -7.58
C LEU A 168 19.08 -3.39 -6.29
N GLN A 169 19.55 -4.34 -5.48
CA GLN A 169 18.95 -4.61 -4.16
C GLN A 169 19.05 -3.41 -3.22
N LYS A 170 20.20 -2.72 -3.18
CA LYS A 170 20.37 -1.46 -2.43
C LYS A 170 19.41 -0.38 -2.92
N LYS A 171 19.29 -0.18 -4.24
CA LYS A 171 18.34 0.78 -4.85
C LYS A 171 16.89 0.46 -4.48
N LEU A 172 16.49 -0.81 -4.55
CA LEU A 172 15.14 -1.25 -4.17
C LEU A 172 14.84 -0.91 -2.70
N LYS A 173 15.78 -1.16 -1.79
CA LYS A 173 15.61 -0.84 -0.36
C LYS A 173 15.41 0.66 -0.15
N ILE A 174 16.19 1.50 -0.81
CA ILE A 174 16.06 2.97 -0.75
C ILE A 174 14.69 3.41 -1.31
N GLN A 175 14.27 2.86 -2.45
CA GLN A 175 12.97 3.19 -3.05
C GLN A 175 11.79 2.77 -2.17
N LEU A 176 11.87 1.60 -1.53
CA LEU A 176 10.85 1.16 -0.57
C LEU A 176 10.78 2.07 0.66
N ALA A 177 11.93 2.54 1.17
CA ALA A 177 11.98 3.50 2.27
C ALA A 177 11.36 4.86 1.87
N ARG A 178 11.69 5.38 0.68
CA ARG A 178 11.09 6.61 0.12
C ARG A 178 9.57 6.47 -0.05
N ASN A 179 9.11 5.34 -0.58
CA ASN A 179 7.68 5.07 -0.73
C ASN A 179 6.95 4.97 0.62
N CYS A 180 7.62 4.46 1.66
CA CYS A 180 7.07 4.48 3.00
C CYS A 180 6.91 5.92 3.51
N GLN A 181 7.92 6.77 3.29
CA GLN A 181 7.85 8.19 3.67
C GLN A 181 6.72 8.92 2.93
N PHE A 182 6.64 8.78 1.61
CA PHE A 182 5.56 9.40 0.83
C PHE A 182 4.16 8.94 1.29
N LYS A 183 4.00 7.67 1.68
CA LYS A 183 2.74 7.20 2.25
C LYS A 183 2.39 7.89 3.58
N LYS A 184 3.39 8.11 4.44
CA LYS A 184 3.21 8.85 5.69
C LYS A 184 2.83 10.30 5.40
N ASP A 185 3.54 10.97 4.48
CA ASP A 185 3.27 12.35 4.11
C ASP A 185 1.86 12.51 3.51
N VAL A 186 1.44 11.58 2.64
CA VAL A 186 0.08 11.57 2.09
C VAL A 186 -0.98 11.36 3.15
N ASN A 187 -0.73 10.48 4.13
CA ASN A 187 -1.68 10.28 5.23
C ASN A 187 -1.73 11.51 6.15
N PHE A 188 -0.59 12.11 6.46
CA PHE A 188 -0.52 13.36 7.21
C PHE A 188 -1.26 14.49 6.49
N MET A 189 -1.06 14.64 5.17
CA MET A 189 -1.80 15.63 4.39
C MET A 189 -3.31 15.38 4.40
N LYS A 190 -3.75 14.12 4.42
CA LYS A 190 -5.18 13.80 4.58
C LYS A 190 -5.69 14.18 5.97
N GLU A 191 -4.93 13.87 7.02
CA GLU A 191 -5.27 14.26 8.40
C GLU A 191 -5.34 15.77 8.53
N VAL A 192 -4.39 16.52 7.99
CA VAL A 192 -4.42 18.00 7.96
C VAL A 192 -5.63 18.52 7.20
N ILE A 193 -6.00 17.91 6.06
CA ILE A 193 -7.21 18.30 5.31
C ILE A 193 -8.47 18.03 6.12
N ASP A 194 -8.56 16.90 6.82
CA ASP A 194 -9.71 16.55 7.64
C ASP A 194 -9.80 17.47 8.89
N ASP A 195 -8.68 17.77 9.54
CA ASP A 195 -8.59 18.74 10.64
C ASP A 195 -9.03 20.15 10.17
N LEU A 196 -8.57 20.60 9.00
CA LEU A 196 -8.95 21.89 8.44
C LEU A 196 -10.44 21.97 8.08
N ARG A 197 -11.05 20.84 7.68
CA ARG A 197 -12.50 20.70 7.47
C ARG A 197 -13.27 20.75 8.79
N GLU A 198 -12.77 20.07 9.83
CA GLU A 198 -13.40 20.02 11.15
C GLU A 198 -13.31 21.36 11.89
N GLN A 199 -12.19 22.07 11.78
CA GLN A 199 -11.99 23.39 12.39
C GLN A 199 -12.71 24.53 11.64
N LYS A 200 -13.46 24.23 10.58
CA LYS A 200 -14.20 25.19 9.74
C LYS A 200 -13.33 26.33 9.14
N PHE A 201 -12.00 26.21 9.16
CA PHE A 201 -11.08 27.16 8.51
C PHE A 201 -11.10 27.01 7.00
N VAL A 202 -11.31 25.78 6.51
CA VAL A 202 -11.81 25.53 5.17
C VAL A 202 -13.32 25.42 5.37
N LYS A 203 -14.07 26.48 5.02
CA LYS A 203 -15.53 26.36 5.01
C LYS A 203 -15.83 25.20 4.06
N LYS A 204 -16.91 24.46 4.33
CA LYS A 204 -17.56 23.64 3.30
C LYS A 204 -17.62 24.48 2.00
N GLY A 205 -17.89 25.78 2.17
CA GLY A 205 -17.74 26.96 1.30
C GLY A 205 -16.51 27.08 0.39
N ASP A 206 -15.31 26.66 0.78
CA ASP A 206 -14.09 26.84 -0.03
C ASP A 206 -13.81 25.63 -0.94
N THR A 207 -14.22 24.43 -0.49
CA THR A 207 -14.43 23.28 -1.39
C THR A 207 -15.69 23.42 -2.24
N GLU A 208 -16.66 24.16 -1.73
CA GLU A 208 -17.90 24.58 -2.37
C GLU A 208 -17.63 25.72 -3.37
N ILE A 209 -16.66 26.62 -3.26
CA ILE A 209 -16.30 27.50 -4.40
C ILE A 209 -15.83 26.66 -5.62
N LEU A 210 -15.41 25.40 -5.38
CA LEU A 210 -15.14 24.39 -6.41
C LEU A 210 -16.30 23.41 -6.68
N GLN A 211 -17.35 23.32 -5.84
CA GLN A 211 -18.51 22.40 -5.98
C GLN A 211 -19.89 23.11 -6.14
N ASP A 212 -20.00 24.38 -5.75
CA ASP A 212 -21.20 25.25 -5.63
C ASP A 212 -21.48 26.05 -6.90
N PHE A 213 -20.67 25.88 -7.94
CA PHE A 213 -21.20 26.08 -9.30
C PHE A 213 -22.02 24.83 -9.69
N ASN A 214 -23.10 24.61 -8.95
CA ASN A 214 -24.25 23.79 -9.29
C ASN A 214 -23.96 22.34 -9.71
N GLY A 215 -23.04 21.64 -9.03
CA GLY A 215 -22.89 20.17 -9.12
C GLY A 215 -22.47 19.58 -10.48
N ILE A 216 -22.32 20.41 -11.52
CA ILE A 216 -21.80 20.05 -12.84
C ILE A 216 -21.04 21.27 -13.38
N ALA A 217 -19.82 21.49 -12.89
CA ALA A 217 -18.93 22.45 -13.51
C ALA A 217 -18.57 21.93 -14.92
N ILE A 218 -18.87 22.71 -15.97
CA ILE A 218 -18.41 22.42 -17.34
C ILE A 218 -16.89 22.09 -17.35
N PRO A 219 -16.02 22.80 -16.59
CA PRO A 219 -14.63 22.40 -16.39
C PRO A 219 -14.45 20.95 -15.94
N ASP A 220 -15.20 20.47 -14.93
CA ASP A 220 -15.08 19.10 -14.41
C ASP A 220 -15.49 18.05 -15.44
N LEU A 221 -16.55 18.33 -16.20
CA LEU A 221 -16.97 17.45 -17.29
C LEU A 221 -15.90 17.36 -18.40
N LEU A 222 -15.27 18.49 -18.73
CA LEU A 222 -14.16 18.54 -19.69
C LEU A 222 -12.92 17.81 -19.17
N PHE A 223 -12.57 17.98 -17.89
CA PHE A 223 -11.45 17.27 -17.27
C PHE A 223 -11.68 15.76 -17.22
N ARG A 224 -12.90 15.31 -16.89
CA ARG A 224 -13.27 13.88 -16.90
C ARG A 224 -13.11 13.28 -18.29
N ARG A 225 -13.56 13.99 -19.33
CA ARG A 225 -13.46 13.53 -20.72
C ARG A 225 -12.02 13.62 -21.27
N ASN A 226 -11.25 14.61 -20.87
CA ASN A 226 -9.81 14.70 -21.17
C ASN A 226 -9.06 13.48 -20.60
N LYS A 227 -9.32 13.16 -19.33
CA LYS A 227 -8.71 12.01 -18.66
C LYS A 227 -9.05 10.68 -19.35
N THR A 228 -10.28 10.49 -19.81
CA THR A 228 -10.65 9.27 -20.57
C THR A 228 -9.96 9.20 -21.92
N ASN A 229 -9.85 10.30 -22.66
CA ASN A 229 -9.09 10.36 -23.91
C ASN A 229 -7.61 9.99 -23.71
N GLN A 230 -7.00 10.51 -22.65
CA GLN A 230 -5.60 10.28 -22.33
C GLN A 230 -5.32 8.82 -21.92
N LEU A 231 -6.22 8.21 -21.14
CA LEU A 231 -6.09 6.81 -20.68
C LEU A 231 -6.27 5.80 -21.82
N LEU A 232 -7.25 6.04 -22.70
CA LEU A 232 -7.59 5.11 -23.78
C LEU A 232 -6.74 5.31 -25.04
N ASN A 233 -5.90 6.35 -25.07
CA ASN A 233 -5.18 6.83 -26.26
C ASN A 233 -6.09 6.91 -27.50
N LYS A 234 -7.35 7.30 -27.28
CA LYS A 234 -8.41 7.32 -28.28
C LYS A 234 -9.42 8.39 -27.93
N HIS A 235 -9.94 9.08 -28.93
CA HIS A 235 -11.01 10.05 -28.73
C HIS A 235 -12.30 9.37 -28.26
N ASN A 236 -12.86 9.90 -27.18
CA ASN A 236 -14.11 9.46 -26.59
C ASN A 236 -15.25 9.64 -27.61
N ARG A 237 -16.02 8.56 -27.82
CA ARG A 237 -17.18 8.49 -28.73
C ARG A 237 -18.52 8.59 -28.02
N GLU A 238 -18.54 8.69 -26.70
CA GLU A 238 -19.74 8.93 -25.90
C GLU A 238 -20.38 10.25 -26.32
N ALA A 239 -21.70 10.30 -26.28
CA ALA A 239 -22.47 11.50 -26.56
C ALA A 239 -22.06 12.65 -25.61
N TYR A 240 -22.10 13.88 -26.13
CA TYR A 240 -21.85 15.07 -25.33
C TYR A 240 -23.05 15.36 -24.44
N SER A 241 -22.80 15.70 -23.18
CA SER A 241 -23.86 16.12 -22.26
C SER A 241 -24.49 17.44 -22.73
N PRO A 242 -25.77 17.71 -22.40
CA PRO A 242 -26.45 18.93 -22.83
C PRO A 242 -25.75 20.20 -22.33
N GLU A 243 -25.08 20.15 -21.18
CA GLU A 243 -24.32 21.25 -20.60
C GLU A 243 -23.06 21.57 -21.43
N ILE A 244 -22.31 20.53 -21.84
CA ILE A 244 -21.13 20.69 -22.72
C ILE A 244 -21.57 21.20 -24.09
N ARG A 245 -22.70 20.70 -24.60
CA ARG A 245 -23.26 21.16 -25.88
C ARG A 245 -23.58 22.65 -25.84
N LYS A 246 -24.34 23.11 -24.84
CA LYS A 246 -24.68 24.53 -24.66
C LYS A 246 -23.45 25.42 -24.49
N PHE A 247 -22.45 24.95 -23.72
CA PHE A 247 -21.18 25.67 -23.56
C PHE A 247 -20.40 25.77 -24.89
N ALA A 248 -20.30 24.67 -25.63
CA ALA A 248 -19.58 24.63 -26.88
C ALA A 248 -20.24 25.55 -27.92
N GLU A 249 -21.57 25.48 -28.04
CA GLU A 249 -22.38 26.38 -28.87
C GLU A 249 -22.13 27.85 -28.50
N THR A 250 -22.27 28.21 -27.21
CA THR A 250 -22.06 29.58 -26.72
C THR A 250 -20.63 30.09 -26.97
N LEU A 251 -19.60 29.28 -26.67
CA LEU A 251 -18.22 29.71 -26.87
C LEU A 251 -17.89 29.86 -28.37
N SER A 252 -18.45 28.98 -29.20
CA SER A 252 -18.28 29.03 -30.65
C SER A 252 -18.98 30.22 -31.30
N SER A 253 -20.15 30.62 -30.79
CA SER A 253 -20.88 31.79 -31.28
C SER A 253 -20.18 33.09 -30.90
N ILE A 254 -19.55 33.14 -29.72
CA ILE A 254 -18.78 34.31 -29.28
C ILE A 254 -17.45 34.43 -30.05
N SER A 255 -16.66 33.36 -30.11
CA SER A 255 -15.38 33.39 -30.82
C SER A 255 -14.87 32.00 -31.18
N MET A 256 -14.77 31.73 -32.49
CA MET A 256 -14.20 30.47 -32.99
C MET A 256 -12.72 30.30 -32.62
N LYS A 257 -11.96 31.39 -32.49
CA LYS A 257 -10.56 31.34 -32.07
C LYS A 257 -10.43 30.95 -30.60
N ALA A 258 -11.30 31.48 -29.73
CA ALA A 258 -11.35 31.10 -28.32
C ALA A 258 -11.76 29.63 -28.16
N TYR A 259 -12.73 29.18 -28.96
CA TYR A 259 -13.16 27.80 -29.00
C TYR A 259 -12.01 26.84 -29.37
N GLU A 260 -11.27 27.13 -30.44
CA GLU A 260 -10.15 26.29 -30.89
C GLU A 260 -9.02 26.24 -29.85
N TYR A 261 -8.75 27.35 -29.16
CA TYR A 261 -7.78 27.39 -28.06
C TYR A 261 -8.17 26.45 -26.92
N VAL A 262 -9.40 26.58 -26.40
CA VAL A 262 -9.90 25.72 -25.32
C VAL A 262 -9.90 24.26 -25.77
N ARG A 263 -10.30 23.97 -27.01
CA ARG A 263 -10.32 22.63 -27.57
C ARG A 263 -8.93 21.96 -27.58
N LYS A 264 -7.88 22.71 -27.93
CA LYS A 264 -6.49 22.22 -27.89
C LYS A 264 -6.00 22.01 -26.45
N THR A 265 -6.28 22.96 -25.56
CA THR A 265 -5.85 22.92 -24.15
C THR A 265 -6.44 21.71 -23.41
N PHE A 266 -7.67 21.31 -23.72
CA PHE A 266 -8.35 20.19 -23.08
C PHE A 266 -8.30 18.88 -23.89
N ASN A 267 -7.23 18.64 -24.65
CA ASN A 267 -6.99 17.38 -25.40
C ASN A 267 -8.20 16.93 -26.24
N PHE A 268 -8.78 17.88 -26.99
CA PHE A 268 -9.94 17.65 -27.85
C PHE A 268 -11.16 17.07 -27.11
N ALA A 269 -11.33 17.41 -25.82
CA ALA A 269 -12.52 17.06 -25.04
C ALA A 269 -13.79 17.73 -25.58
N LEU A 270 -13.66 18.88 -26.27
CA LEU A 270 -14.76 19.56 -26.95
C LEU A 270 -15.05 18.97 -28.34
N PRO A 271 -16.29 19.12 -28.85
CA PRO A 271 -16.67 18.72 -30.21
C PRO A 271 -15.75 19.31 -31.30
N CYS A 272 -15.73 18.72 -32.49
CA CYS A 272 -15.08 19.37 -33.63
C CYS A 272 -16.03 20.39 -34.28
N PRO A 273 -15.52 21.42 -34.98
CA PRO A 273 -16.36 22.41 -35.66
C PRO A 273 -17.38 21.81 -36.64
N THR A 274 -17.07 20.66 -37.25
CA THR A 274 -18.01 19.92 -38.11
C THR A 274 -19.18 19.37 -37.31
N THR A 275 -18.93 18.85 -36.10
CA THR A 275 -20.00 18.41 -35.19
C THR A 275 -20.90 19.56 -34.76
N LEU A 276 -20.32 20.74 -34.46
CA LEU A 276 -21.11 21.93 -34.16
C LEU A 276 -22.01 22.33 -35.34
N ARG A 277 -21.46 22.29 -36.57
CA ARG A 277 -22.23 22.62 -37.78
C ARG A 277 -23.41 21.68 -37.99
N ASN A 278 -23.23 20.39 -37.73
CA ASN A 278 -24.30 19.39 -37.78
C ASN A 278 -25.35 19.59 -36.66
N TRP A 279 -24.95 20.09 -35.49
CA TRP A 279 -25.89 20.42 -34.41
C TRP A 279 -26.78 21.60 -34.78
N HIS A 280 -26.22 22.63 -35.42
CA HIS A 280 -26.96 23.79 -35.90
C HIS A 280 -27.83 23.48 -37.12
N SER A 281 -27.48 22.47 -37.93
CA SER A 281 -28.30 22.06 -39.08
C SER A 281 -29.56 21.29 -38.67
N THR A 282 -29.69 20.88 -37.41
CA THR A 282 -30.80 20.06 -36.90
C THR A 282 -31.80 20.89 -36.08
N THR A 283 -31.45 22.12 -35.70
CA THR A 283 -32.36 23.02 -34.98
C THR A 283 -33.19 23.82 -35.99
N ASP A 284 -34.45 23.41 -36.19
CA ASP A 284 -35.41 24.12 -37.03
C ASP A 284 -35.56 25.57 -36.56
N GLY A 285 -35.23 26.51 -37.44
CA GLY A 285 -35.37 27.95 -37.23
C GLY A 285 -36.83 28.39 -37.33
N ALA A 286 -37.67 27.92 -36.40
CA ALA A 286 -38.99 28.51 -36.21
C ALA A 286 -38.81 29.91 -35.58
N PRO A 287 -39.42 30.96 -36.17
CA PRO A 287 -39.29 32.34 -35.70
C PRO A 287 -39.92 32.56 -34.33
#